data_AF-A0A426V7V6-F1
#
_entry.id   AF-A0A426V7V6-F1
#
_cell.length_a   1.000
_cell.length_b   1.000
_cell.length_c   1.000
_cell.angle_alpha   90.00
_cell.angle_beta   90.00
_cell.angle_gamma   90.00
#
_symmetry.space_group_name_H-M   'P 1'
#
loop_
_entity.id
_entity.type
_entity.pdbx_description
1 polymer ?
#
loop_
_entity_poly.entity_id
_entity_poly.type
_entity_poly.pdbx_seq_one_letter_code
_entity_poly.pdbx_strand_id
1 'polypeptide(L)'
;MTPIELLVIAVTADQDTPIGKVQINEAGLLTLLSATPEQSDYLEGWVHRLNEREDFTLKVVPPASAGAPTLSTHGRRFSRSQPSFLDDLKAYVRQLYGIKLMSQAELSQPADGIG
;
A
#
# COMPACT_ATOMS: atom_id res chain seq x y z
N MET A 1 11.13 -10.06 -13.53
CA MET A 1 11.77 -10.18 -12.19
C MET A 1 11.34 -8.94 -11.42
N THR A 2 10.40 -9.12 -10.49
CA THR A 2 9.93 -8.04 -9.62
C THR A 2 10.97 -7.86 -8.52
N PRO A 3 11.49 -6.65 -8.27
CA PRO A 3 12.55 -6.46 -7.29
C PRO A 3 12.07 -6.79 -5.88
N ILE A 4 12.96 -7.37 -5.07
CA ILE A 4 12.79 -7.43 -3.62
C ILE A 4 12.93 -6.00 -3.11
N GLU A 5 11.83 -5.40 -2.64
CA GLU A 5 11.82 -4.01 -2.20
C GLU A 5 11.48 -3.90 -0.72
N LEU A 6 12.24 -3.05 -0.01
CA LEU A 6 11.98 -2.73 1.38
C LEU A 6 11.05 -1.52 1.45
N LEU A 7 9.89 -1.74 2.07
CA LEU A 7 8.84 -0.78 2.26
C LEU A 7 8.73 -0.42 3.74
N VAL A 8 8.55 0.86 4.03
CA VAL A 8 8.26 1.37 5.35
C VAL A 8 6.78 1.65 5.44
N ILE A 9 6.18 1.24 6.55
CA ILE A 9 4.78 1.43 6.87
C ILE A 9 4.67 2.71 7.71
N ALA A 10 3.94 3.69 7.21
CA ALA A 10 3.68 4.96 7.89
C ALA A 10 2.17 5.20 8.05
N VAL A 11 1.76 5.76 9.19
CA VAL A 11 0.36 6.14 9.43
C VAL A 11 0.14 7.57 8.96
N THR A 12 -0.91 7.80 8.16
CA THR A 12 -1.18 9.14 7.58
C THR A 12 -2.02 10.05 8.47
N ALA A 13 -2.29 9.66 9.72
CA ALA A 13 -3.23 10.37 10.59
C ALA A 13 -2.69 11.72 11.09
N ASP A 14 -1.36 11.92 11.17
CA ASP A 14 -0.81 13.16 11.73
C ASP A 14 0.56 13.57 11.16
N GLN A 15 1.55 12.67 11.03
CA GLN A 15 2.93 13.06 10.66
C GLN A 15 3.75 12.02 9.84
N ASP A 16 3.10 11.20 8.99
CA ASP A 16 3.79 10.10 8.27
C ASP A 16 4.69 9.28 9.21
N THR A 17 4.23 9.02 10.44
CA THR A 17 5.07 8.37 11.46
C THR A 17 5.32 6.92 11.07
N PRO A 18 6.60 6.49 10.96
CA PRO A 18 6.92 5.11 10.62
C PRO A 18 6.55 4.19 11.79
N ILE A 19 5.58 3.30 11.55
CA ILE A 19 5.11 2.31 12.53
C ILE A 19 5.69 0.92 12.28
N GLY A 20 6.36 0.70 11.15
CA GLY A 20 6.98 -0.58 10.84
C GLY A 20 7.68 -0.60 9.49
N LYS A 21 8.26 -1.75 9.17
CA LYS A 21 8.96 -2.05 7.93
C LYS A 21 8.52 -3.41 7.44
N VAL A 22 8.15 -3.50 6.18
CA VAL A 22 7.83 -4.74 5.48
C VAL A 22 8.68 -4.87 4.23
N GLN A 23 8.98 -6.10 3.87
CA GLN A 23 9.62 -6.43 2.61
C GLN A 23 8.60 -7.04 1.68
N ILE A 24 8.58 -6.62 0.42
CA ILE A 24 7.86 -7.34 -0.62
C ILE A 24 8.85 -8.23 -1.39
N ASN A 25 8.50 -9.51 -1.55
CA ASN A 25 9.30 -10.45 -2.32
C ASN A 25 8.87 -10.48 -3.80
N GLU A 26 9.60 -11.22 -4.63
CA GLU A 26 9.32 -11.34 -6.06
C GLU A 26 7.93 -11.91 -6.37
N ALA A 27 7.36 -12.69 -5.45
CA ALA A 27 6.02 -13.26 -5.53
C ALA A 27 4.91 -12.27 -5.12
N GLY A 28 5.25 -11.04 -4.71
CA GLY A 28 4.30 -10.04 -4.22
C GLY A 28 3.76 -10.33 -2.82
N LEU A 29 4.47 -11.15 -2.03
CA LEU A 29 4.18 -11.42 -0.63
C LEU A 29 4.92 -10.43 0.26
N LEU A 30 4.22 -9.95 1.28
CA LEU A 30 4.75 -9.05 2.29
C LEU A 30 5.34 -9.86 3.45
N THR A 31 6.46 -9.40 3.99
CA THR A 31 7.09 -9.99 5.19
C THR A 31 7.34 -8.87 6.18
N LEU A 32 6.85 -9.01 7.40
CA LEU A 32 7.11 -8.05 8.47
C LEU A 32 8.57 -8.16 8.93
N LEU A 33 9.33 -7.08 8.72
CA LEU A 33 10.72 -6.99 9.17
C LEU A 33 10.81 -6.40 10.57
N SER A 34 10.01 -5.36 10.82
CA SER A 34 10.03 -4.64 12.10
C SER A 34 8.72 -3.88 12.29
N ALA A 35 8.28 -3.74 13.52
CA ALA A 35 7.08 -2.99 13.88
C ALA A 35 7.31 -2.28 15.21
N THR A 36 6.61 -1.17 15.44
CA THR A 36 6.50 -0.62 16.78
C THR A 36 5.74 -1.61 17.67
N PRO A 37 6.11 -1.78 18.95
CA PRO A 37 5.51 -2.79 19.81
C PRO A 37 3.99 -2.62 19.95
N GLU A 38 3.51 -1.37 19.91
CA GLU A 38 2.08 -1.04 19.97
C GLU A 38 1.31 -1.46 18.71
N GLN A 39 1.98 -1.58 17.55
CA GLN A 39 1.36 -1.91 16.27
C GLN A 39 1.78 -3.28 15.73
N SER A 40 2.60 -4.04 16.45
CA SER A 40 3.16 -5.31 15.97
C SER A 40 2.09 -6.35 15.65
N ASP A 41 1.13 -6.56 16.55
CA ASP A 41 0.01 -7.49 16.37
C ASP A 41 -0.86 -7.08 15.16
N TYR A 42 -1.16 -5.78 15.08
CA TYR A 42 -1.93 -5.21 13.98
C TYR A 42 -1.23 -5.39 12.62
N LEU A 43 0.07 -5.09 12.55
CA LEU A 43 0.86 -5.21 11.31
C LEU A 43 1.08 -6.66 10.91
N GLU A 44 1.29 -7.56 11.85
CA GLU A 44 1.43 -9.00 11.58
C GLU A 44 0.13 -9.56 10.99
N GLY A 45 -1.01 -9.30 11.63
CA GLY A 45 -2.32 -9.70 11.12
C GLY A 45 -2.65 -9.06 9.76
N TRP A 46 -2.22 -7.81 9.54
CA TRP A 46 -2.38 -7.12 8.27
C TRP A 46 -1.54 -7.77 7.16
N VAL A 47 -0.26 -8.06 7.41
CA VAL A 47 0.62 -8.78 6.46
C VAL A 47 0.02 -10.14 6.11
N HIS A 48 -0.45 -10.89 7.12
CA HIS A 48 -1.07 -12.20 6.90
C HIS A 48 -2.29 -12.09 5.98
N ARG A 49 -3.22 -11.18 6.29
CA ARG A 49 -4.44 -10.98 5.48
C ARG A 49 -4.14 -10.54 4.04
N LEU A 50 -3.10 -9.72 3.83
CA LEU A 50 -2.70 -9.34 2.47
C LEU A 50 -2.04 -10.51 1.73
N ASN A 51 -1.30 -11.36 2.43
CA ASN A 51 -0.68 -12.56 1.87
C ASN A 51 -1.70 -13.66 1.54
N GLU A 52 -2.79 -13.77 2.29
CA GLU A 52 -3.90 -14.69 2.01
C GLU A 52 -4.77 -14.23 0.83
N ARG A 53 -4.75 -12.94 0.48
CA ARG A 53 -5.54 -12.42 -0.64
C ARG A 53 -4.88 -12.68 -1.99
N GLU A 54 -5.60 -13.36 -2.87
CA GLU A 54 -5.19 -13.57 -4.25
C GLU A 54 -5.60 -12.39 -5.17
N ASP A 55 -6.77 -11.78 -4.90
CA ASP A 55 -7.26 -10.61 -5.64
C ASP A 55 -7.52 -9.39 -4.75
N PHE A 56 -7.13 -8.22 -5.27
CA PHE A 56 -7.32 -6.93 -4.65
C PHE A 56 -8.26 -6.09 -5.50
N THR A 57 -9.14 -5.31 -4.86
CA THR A 57 -10.07 -4.42 -5.55
C THR A 57 -9.85 -3.00 -5.06
N LEU A 58 -9.26 -2.16 -5.90
CA LEU A 58 -9.12 -0.74 -5.64
C LEU A 58 -10.41 -0.02 -6.05
N LYS A 59 -10.94 0.89 -5.23
CA LYS A 59 -12.03 1.76 -5.69
C LYS A 59 -11.42 2.86 -6.54
N VAL A 60 -11.71 2.87 -7.83
CA VAL A 60 -11.31 3.94 -8.73
C VAL A 60 -12.49 4.89 -8.95
N VAL A 61 -12.22 6.19 -8.96
CA VAL A 61 -13.21 7.14 -9.47
C VAL A 61 -13.39 6.88 -10.96
N PRO A 62 -14.63 6.74 -11.46
CA PRO A 62 -14.83 6.56 -12.88
C PRO A 62 -14.22 7.74 -13.66
N PRO A 63 -13.65 7.51 -14.85
CA PRO A 63 -13.31 8.62 -15.73
C PRO A 63 -14.58 9.43 -15.95
N ALA A 64 -14.46 10.76 -15.94
CA ALA A 64 -15.55 11.69 -16.14
C ALA A 64 -16.09 11.62 -17.60
N SER A 65 -16.58 10.47 -18.02
CA SER A 65 -17.41 10.35 -19.20
C SER A 65 -18.79 10.85 -18.83
N ALA A 66 -19.16 11.98 -19.44
CA ALA A 66 -20.46 12.62 -19.33
C ALA A 66 -21.59 11.57 -19.53
N GLY A 67 -22.24 11.16 -18.45
CA GLY A 67 -23.44 10.31 -18.49
C GLY A 67 -23.40 9.02 -17.67
N ALA A 68 -22.29 8.67 -16.99
CA ALA A 68 -22.29 7.50 -16.10
C ALA A 68 -23.06 7.79 -14.79
N PRO A 69 -23.95 6.90 -14.31
CA PRO A 69 -24.69 7.10 -13.08
C PRO A 69 -23.73 7.23 -11.88
N THR A 70 -23.94 8.27 -11.06
CA THR A 70 -23.12 8.71 -9.91
C THR A 70 -22.90 7.68 -8.80
N LEU A 71 -23.43 6.46 -8.94
CA LEU A 71 -23.43 5.39 -7.94
C LEU A 71 -22.60 4.17 -8.33
N SER A 72 -22.05 4.12 -9.55
CA SER A 72 -21.22 2.97 -9.97
C SER A 72 -19.84 3.08 -9.34
N THR A 73 -19.64 2.45 -8.18
CA THR A 73 -18.32 2.33 -7.57
C THR A 73 -17.48 1.42 -8.47
N HIS A 74 -16.68 1.99 -9.36
CA HIS A 74 -15.81 1.20 -10.22
C HIS A 74 -14.67 0.60 -9.38
N GLY A 75 -14.60 -0.72 -9.35
CA GLY A 75 -13.51 -1.45 -8.71
C GLY A 75 -12.50 -1.88 -9.77
N ARG A 76 -11.26 -1.40 -9.69
CA ARG A 76 -10.16 -1.97 -10.48
C ARG A 76 -9.63 -3.18 -9.71
N ARG A 77 -9.85 -4.38 -10.26
CA ARG A 77 -9.22 -5.59 -9.73
C ARG A 77 -7.76 -5.64 -10.18
N PHE A 78 -6.87 -5.90 -9.24
CA PHE A 78 -5.46 -6.11 -9.52
C PHE A 78 -4.90 -7.32 -8.77
N SER A 79 -3.78 -7.84 -9.26
CA SER A 79 -3.17 -9.09 -8.79
C SER A 79 -1.65 -8.94 -8.74
N ARG A 80 -1.00 -9.81 -7.95
CA ARG A 80 0.46 -9.79 -7.71
C ARG A 80 1.31 -9.92 -8.97
N SER A 81 0.78 -10.56 -10.01
CA SER A 81 1.48 -10.74 -11.30
C SER A 81 1.56 -9.46 -12.14
N GLN A 82 0.87 -8.38 -11.75
CA GLN A 82 0.89 -7.13 -12.50
C GLN A 82 2.15 -6.32 -12.16
N PRO A 83 2.79 -5.67 -13.15
CA PRO A 83 3.97 -4.84 -12.90
C PRO A 83 3.64 -3.63 -12.00
N SER A 84 2.42 -3.14 -12.05
CA SER A 84 1.91 -2.04 -11.21
C SER A 84 1.39 -2.51 -9.85
N PHE A 85 1.53 -3.80 -9.50
CA PHE A 85 0.97 -4.36 -8.27
C PHE A 85 1.36 -3.57 -7.02
N LEU A 86 2.64 -3.19 -6.90
CA LEU A 86 3.12 -2.43 -5.75
C LEU A 86 2.42 -1.07 -5.63
N ASP A 87 2.25 -0.36 -6.73
CA ASP A 87 1.61 0.96 -6.75
C ASP A 87 0.12 0.87 -6.41
N ASP A 88 -0.59 -0.09 -7.05
CA ASP A 88 -1.99 -0.38 -6.74
C ASP A 88 -2.16 -0.87 -5.29
N LEU A 89 -1.20 -1.62 -4.73
CA LEU A 89 -1.19 -2.06 -3.34
C LEU A 89 -0.98 -0.87 -2.38
N LYS A 90 -0.03 0.04 -2.68
CA LYS A 90 0.18 1.28 -1.92
C LYS A 90 -1.13 2.08 -1.84
N ALA A 91 -1.81 2.24 -2.97
CA ALA A 91 -3.10 2.95 -3.03
C ALA A 91 -4.21 2.20 -2.28
N TYR A 92 -4.30 0.87 -2.42
CA TYR A 92 -5.30 0.05 -1.75
C TYR A 92 -5.18 0.14 -0.23
N VAL A 93 -3.96 0.00 0.28
CA VAL A 93 -3.67 0.01 1.71
C VAL A 93 -3.94 1.40 2.31
N ARG A 94 -3.60 2.46 1.58
CA ARG A 94 -3.93 3.84 1.95
C ARG A 94 -5.43 4.05 2.02
N GLN A 95 -6.18 3.53 1.06
CA GLN A 95 -7.62 3.73 0.99
C GLN A 95 -8.40 2.90 2.03
N LEU A 96 -7.96 1.67 2.31
CA LEU A 96 -8.67 0.75 3.20
C LEU A 96 -8.27 0.93 4.67
N TYR A 97 -7.00 1.20 4.95
CA TYR A 97 -6.43 1.23 6.30
C TYR A 97 -5.91 2.61 6.71
N GLY A 98 -5.84 3.59 5.81
CA GLY A 98 -5.21 4.89 6.12
C GLY A 98 -3.70 4.78 6.35
N ILE A 99 -3.09 3.75 5.76
CA ILE A 99 -1.66 3.45 5.92
C ILE A 99 -0.95 3.74 4.61
N LYS A 100 0.17 4.44 4.69
CA LYS A 100 1.02 4.75 3.55
C LYS A 100 2.22 3.83 3.55
N LEU A 101 2.40 3.14 2.44
CA LEU A 101 3.57 2.32 2.18
C LEU A 101 4.56 3.15 1.38
N MET A 102 5.71 3.46 1.98
CA MET A 102 6.76 4.27 1.36
C MET A 102 7.98 3.40 1.11
N SER A 103 8.60 3.50 -0.06
CA SER A 103 9.85 2.78 -0.31
C SER A 103 10.98 3.44 0.52
N GLN A 104 12.03 2.69 0.88
CA GLN A 104 13.13 3.25 1.66
C GLN A 104 13.74 4.51 1.01
N ALA A 105 13.80 4.54 -0.33
CA ALA A 105 14.23 5.71 -1.09
C ALA A 105 13.34 6.95 -0.85
N GLU A 106 12.02 6.77 -0.75
CA GLU A 106 11.08 7.87 -0.48
C GLU A 106 11.20 8.40 0.94
N LEU A 107 11.63 7.57 1.88
CA LEU A 107 11.83 7.96 3.28
C LEU A 107 13.15 8.70 3.52
N SER A 108 14.16 8.44 2.67
CA SER A 108 15.46 9.11 2.71
C SER A 108 15.46 10.46 1.99
N GLN A 109 14.39 10.81 1.27
CA GLN A 109 14.16 12.19 0.84
C GLN A 109 13.50 12.93 2.01
N PRO A 110 14.20 13.83 2.72
CA PRO A 110 13.49 14.85 3.49
C PRO A 110 12.56 15.59 2.52
N ALA A 111 11.46 16.12 3.03
CA ALA A 111 10.61 17.07 2.32
C ALA A 111 11.35 18.40 2.06
N ASP A 112 12.52 18.34 1.42
CA ASP A 112 13.34 19.46 1.01
C ASP A 112 13.16 19.61 -0.50
N GLY A 113 12.19 20.44 -0.87
CA GLY A 113 11.81 20.59 -2.26
C GLY A 113 10.63 21.50 -2.52
N ILE A 114 10.39 22.51 -1.67
CA ILE A 114 9.70 23.74 -2.09
C ILE A 114 10.49 24.89 -1.47
N GLY A 115 11.31 25.53 -2.31
CA GLY A 115 11.94 26.82 -2.03
C GLY A 115 11.02 28.00 -2.29
#